data_AF-A0A9Q0UUH0-F1
#
_entry.id   AF-A0A9Q0UUH0-F1
#
_cell.length_a   1.000
_cell.length_b   1.000
_cell.length_c   1.000
_cell.angle_alpha   90.00
_cell.angle_beta   90.00
_cell.angle_gamma   90.00
#
_symmetry.space_group_name_H-M   'P 1'
#
loop_
_entity.id
_entity.type
_entity.pdbx_description
1 polymer ?
#
loop_
_entity_poly.entity_id
_entity_poly.type
_entity_poly.pdbx_seq_one_letter_code
_entity_poly.pdbx_strand_id
1 'polypeptide(L)'
;MMSSCFYSTLVLFLSIVCTVSSLHKLPPNVTVPALLFFGDSIVDAGNNNNLKTLIKCNFPPYGKNFEEGIPTGRFCNGNIPSDIIGFTSPKTPPVS
;
A
#
# COMPACT_ATOMS: atom_id res chain seq x y z
N MET A 1 18.69 2.22 48.08
CA MET A 1 17.40 2.36 47.38
C MET A 1 17.49 3.07 46.02
N MET A 2 18.22 4.19 45.89
CA MET A 2 18.34 4.91 44.60
C MET A 2 19.13 4.16 43.51
N SER A 3 20.16 3.38 43.86
CA SER A 3 21.00 2.66 42.90
C SER A 3 20.29 1.48 42.22
N SER A 4 19.42 0.75 42.94
CA SER A 4 18.64 -0.38 42.41
C SER A 4 17.56 0.07 41.43
N CYS A 5 16.93 1.23 41.66
CA CYS A 5 15.98 1.81 40.71
C CYS A 5 16.68 2.23 39.41
N PHE A 6 17.87 2.82 39.53
CA PHE A 6 18.67 3.25 38.38
C PHE A 6 19.15 2.07 37.51
N TYR A 7 19.52 0.95 38.16
CA TYR A 7 19.88 -0.27 37.45
C TYR A 7 18.67 -0.91 36.75
N SER A 8 17.52 -0.94 37.43
CA SER A 8 16.27 -1.45 36.87
C SER A 8 15.81 -0.65 35.64
N THR A 9 15.84 0.69 35.70
CA THR A 9 15.46 1.54 34.57
C THR A 9 16.44 1.42 33.41
N LEU A 10 17.74 1.26 33.69
CA LEU A 10 18.76 1.04 32.67
C LEU A 10 18.56 -0.30 31.94
N VAL A 11 18.29 -1.38 32.68
CA VAL A 11 18.00 -2.71 32.11
C VAL A 11 16.74 -2.67 31.24
N LEU A 12 15.69 -1.98 31.72
CA LEU A 12 14.45 -1.81 30.95
C LEU A 12 14.71 -1.03 29.65
N PHE A 13 15.44 0.09 29.73
CA PHE A 13 15.80 0.88 28.55
C PHE A 13 16.62 0.07 27.54
N LEU A 14 17.60 -0.70 28.00
CA LEU A 14 18.44 -1.53 27.13
C LEU A 14 17.63 -2.65 26.47
N SER A 15 16.67 -3.26 27.18
CA SER A 15 15.76 -4.25 26.61
C SER A 15 14.88 -3.67 25.49
N ILE A 16 14.35 -2.45 25.70
CA ILE A 16 13.53 -1.74 24.70
C ILE A 16 14.38 -1.44 23.46
N VAL A 17 15.60 -0.92 23.65
CA VAL A 17 16.56 -0.65 22.55
C VAL A 17 16.91 -1.92 21.79
N CYS A 18 17.12 -3.05 22.47
CA CYS A 18 17.37 -4.33 21.81
C CYS A 18 16.16 -4.82 20.99
N THR A 19 14.92 -4.62 21.46
CA THR A 19 13.71 -5.04 20.71
C THR A 19 13.43 -4.21 19.46
N VAL A 20 13.77 -2.92 19.46
CA VAL A 20 13.58 -2.06 18.26
C VAL A 20 14.66 -2.28 17.19
N SER A 21 15.74 -2.99 17.49
CA SER A 21 16.91 -3.12 16.61
C SER A 21 16.83 -4.28 15.60
N SER A 22 15.70 -4.98 15.48
CA SER A 22 15.59 -6.08 14.52
C SER A 22 15.17 -5.60 13.14
N LEU A 23 16.14 -5.21 12.31
CA LEU A 23 15.91 -5.01 10.87
C LEU A 23 15.89 -6.37 10.17
N HIS A 24 14.70 -6.95 10.01
CA HIS A 24 14.54 -8.18 9.23
C HIS A 24 14.67 -7.86 7.73
N LYS A 25 15.84 -8.17 7.15
CA LYS A 25 15.97 -8.23 5.69
C LYS A 25 15.17 -9.42 5.19
N LEU A 26 14.27 -9.17 4.23
CA LEU A 26 13.57 -10.23 3.54
C LEU A 26 14.59 -11.17 2.88
N PRO A 27 14.38 -12.51 2.92
CA PRO A 27 15.24 -13.43 2.20
C PRO A 27 15.28 -13.10 0.69
N PRO A 28 16.35 -13.48 -0.01
CA PRO A 28 16.41 -13.30 -1.45
C PRO A 28 15.25 -14.06 -2.12
N ASN A 29 14.65 -13.47 -3.16
CA ASN A 29 13.53 -14.05 -3.93
C ASN A 29 12.20 -14.20 -3.16
N VAL A 30 11.91 -13.29 -2.22
CA VAL A 30 10.58 -13.19 -1.62
C VAL A 30 9.55 -12.76 -2.67
N THR A 31 8.55 -13.62 -2.87
CA THR A 31 7.37 -13.28 -3.65
C THR A 31 6.37 -12.60 -2.73
N VAL A 32 5.89 -11.42 -3.12
CA VAL A 32 4.78 -10.74 -2.44
C VAL A 32 3.49 -11.28 -3.06
N PRO A 33 2.70 -12.10 -2.34
CA PRO A 33 1.56 -12.80 -2.94
C PRO A 33 0.39 -11.86 -3.25
N ALA A 34 0.26 -10.77 -2.50
CA ALA A 34 -0.77 -9.77 -2.70
C ALA A 34 -0.34 -8.43 -2.10
N LEU A 35 -0.85 -7.34 -2.68
CA LEU A 35 -0.71 -5.99 -2.15
C LEU A 35 -2.10 -5.43 -1.88
N LEU A 36 -2.37 -5.08 -0.63
CA LEU A 36 -3.66 -4.54 -0.22
C LEU A 36 -3.52 -3.03 -0.01
N PHE A 37 -4.34 -2.27 -0.74
CA PHE A 37 -4.39 -0.81 -0.61
C PHE A 37 -5.66 -0.39 0.11
N PHE A 38 -5.50 0.49 1.08
CA PHE A 38 -6.59 1.13 1.80
C PHE A 38 -6.44 2.64 1.63
N GLY A 39 -7.52 3.33 1.30
CA GLY A 39 -7.48 4.77 1.10
C GLY A 39 -8.77 5.30 0.51
N ASP A 40 -8.65 6.46 -0.12
CA ASP A 40 -9.73 7.16 -0.80
C ASP A 40 -9.69 6.92 -2.32
N SER A 41 -10.30 7.83 -3.08
CA SER A 41 -10.36 7.81 -4.53
C SER A 41 -8.99 7.73 -5.22
N ILE A 42 -7.90 8.16 -4.60
CA ILE A 42 -6.55 8.14 -5.18
C ILE A 42 -6.08 6.71 -5.45
N VAL A 43 -6.49 5.76 -4.61
CA VAL A 43 -6.10 4.34 -4.73
C VAL A 43 -7.26 3.45 -5.18
N ASP A 44 -8.41 4.05 -5.54
CA ASP A 44 -9.57 3.32 -6.00
C ASP A 44 -9.45 2.90 -7.47
N ALA A 45 -9.38 1.60 -7.71
CA ALA A 45 -9.35 1.01 -9.05
C ALA A 45 -10.74 0.89 -9.72
N GLY A 46 -11.79 1.40 -9.07
CA GLY A 46 -13.18 1.32 -9.56
C GLY A 46 -14.12 0.53 -8.64
N ASN A 47 -13.73 0.26 -7.39
CA ASN A 47 -14.55 -0.43 -6.39
C ASN A 47 -15.89 0.30 -6.17
N ASN A 48 -15.89 1.63 -6.28
CA ASN A 48 -17.10 2.45 -6.13
C ASN A 48 -18.16 2.22 -7.23
N ASN A 49 -17.81 1.62 -8.37
CA ASN A 49 -18.78 1.39 -9.45
C ASN A 49 -19.96 0.52 -9.01
N ASN A 50 -19.69 -0.45 -8.14
CA ASN A 50 -20.66 -1.43 -7.63
C ASN A 50 -21.40 -0.96 -6.38
N LEU A 51 -21.02 0.19 -5.82
CA LEU A 51 -21.65 0.77 -4.64
C LEU A 51 -22.66 1.84 -5.05
N LYS A 52 -23.66 2.08 -4.20
CA LYS A 52 -24.66 3.14 -4.40
C LYS A 52 -24.13 4.49 -3.90
N THR A 53 -23.05 4.96 -4.50
CA THR A 53 -22.43 6.26 -4.21
C THR A 53 -22.83 7.30 -5.26
N LEU A 54 -22.85 8.58 -4.85
CA LEU A 54 -23.09 9.70 -5.76
C LEU A 54 -21.87 10.00 -6.64
N ILE A 55 -20.67 9.79 -6.11
CA ILE A 55 -19.41 10.10 -6.77
C ILE A 55 -18.86 8.81 -7.38
N LYS A 56 -18.70 8.82 -8.71
CA LYS A 56 -18.14 7.73 -9.53
C LYS A 56 -17.25 8.32 -10.62
N CYS A 57 -16.42 7.49 -11.25
CA CYS A 57 -15.56 7.88 -12.37
C CYS A 57 -15.64 6.88 -13.54
N ASN A 58 -16.79 6.20 -13.69
CA ASN A 58 -17.08 5.31 -14.81
C ASN A 58 -17.75 6.03 -15.99
N PHE A 59 -17.39 7.30 -16.21
CA PHE A 59 -17.93 8.14 -17.29
C PHE A 59 -16.85 9.08 -17.86
N PRO A 60 -17.02 9.64 -19.06
CA PRO A 60 -16.06 10.59 -19.63
C PRO A 60 -15.94 11.88 -18.80
N PRO A 61 -14.75 12.48 -18.62
CA PRO A 61 -13.53 12.28 -19.41
C PRO A 61 -12.57 11.24 -18.83
N TYR A 62 -12.95 10.47 -17.81
CA TYR A 62 -12.07 9.51 -17.13
C TYR A 62 -11.68 8.35 -18.05
N GLY A 63 -10.47 7.81 -17.84
CA GLY A 63 -9.95 6.70 -18.63
C GLY A 63 -9.56 7.04 -20.07
N LYS A 64 -9.54 8.32 -20.46
CA LYS A 64 -9.22 8.76 -21.82
C LYS A 64 -7.85 8.29 -22.33
N ASN A 65 -6.86 8.09 -21.45
CA ASN A 65 -5.52 7.66 -21.87
C ASN A 65 -5.31 6.14 -21.76
N PHE A 66 -6.35 5.35 -21.42
CA PHE A 66 -6.30 3.90 -21.57
C PHE A 66 -6.43 3.52 -23.05
N GLU A 67 -5.93 2.34 -23.44
CA GLU A 67 -5.86 1.91 -24.85
C GLU A 67 -7.21 1.98 -25.57
N GLU A 68 -8.31 1.69 -24.86
CA GLU A 68 -9.67 1.72 -25.39
C GLU A 68 -10.43 3.02 -25.02
N GLY A 69 -9.82 3.92 -24.27
CA GLY A 69 -10.47 5.13 -23.76
C GLY A 69 -11.63 4.86 -22.80
N ILE A 70 -11.74 3.64 -22.25
CA ILE A 70 -12.86 3.20 -21.43
C ILE A 70 -12.69 3.70 -19.98
N PRO A 71 -13.71 4.36 -19.41
CA PRO A 71 -13.68 4.79 -18.03
C PRO A 71 -13.86 3.59 -17.08
N THR A 72 -12.79 3.22 -16.39
CA THR A 72 -12.78 2.03 -15.49
C THR A 72 -13.40 2.29 -14.11
N GLY A 73 -13.68 3.55 -13.75
CA GLY A 73 -14.03 3.94 -12.37
C GLY A 73 -12.87 4.51 -11.57
N ARG A 74 -11.66 4.56 -12.15
CA ARG A 74 -10.49 5.22 -11.56
C ARG A 74 -10.65 6.74 -11.64
N PHE A 75 -10.28 7.44 -10.57
CA PHE A 75 -10.31 8.91 -10.49
C PHE A 75 -9.14 9.58 -11.25
N CYS A 76 -8.71 8.99 -12.37
CA CYS A 76 -7.63 9.48 -13.21
C CYS A 76 -7.78 8.94 -14.64
N ASN A 77 -6.88 9.37 -15.54
CA ASN A 77 -6.85 8.92 -16.94
C ASN A 77 -5.83 7.79 -17.19
N GLY A 78 -5.18 7.25 -16.17
CA GLY A 78 -4.10 6.27 -16.32
C GLY A 78 -3.85 5.48 -15.04
N ASN A 79 -2.58 5.16 -14.79
CA ASN A 79 -2.21 4.35 -13.63
C ASN A 79 -2.33 5.15 -12.32
N ILE A 80 -2.89 4.52 -11.29
CA ILE A 80 -2.93 5.05 -9.92
C ILE A 80 -1.70 4.54 -9.14
N PRO A 81 -1.39 5.09 -7.96
CA PRO A 81 -0.21 4.66 -7.19
C PRO A 81 -0.14 3.16 -6.92
N SER A 82 -1.29 2.49 -6.76
CA SER A 82 -1.34 1.05 -6.54
C SER A 82 -0.85 0.23 -7.73
N ASP A 83 -1.12 0.68 -8.96
CA ASP A 83 -0.60 -0.01 -10.15
C ASP A 83 0.90 0.15 -10.25
N ILE A 84 1.42 1.36 -9.99
CA ILE A 84 2.86 1.64 -10.08
C ILE A 84 3.64 0.74 -9.12
N ILE A 85 3.20 0.66 -7.87
CA ILE A 85 3.84 -0.19 -6.86
C ILE A 85 3.62 -1.68 -7.20
N GLY A 86 2.44 -2.02 -7.73
CA GLY A 86 2.14 -3.34 -8.26
C GLY A 86 3.14 -3.77 -9.33
N PHE A 87 3.41 -2.96 -10.36
CA PHE A 87 4.37 -3.29 -11.41
C PHE A 87 5.81 -3.45 -10.92
N THR A 88 6.19 -2.75 -9.85
CA THR A 88 7.51 -2.92 -9.24
C THR A 88 7.65 -4.17 -8.37
N SER A 89 6.54 -4.87 -8.07
CA SER A 89 6.63 -6.13 -7.33
C SER A 89 7.22 -7.24 -8.20
N PRO A 90 8.08 -8.12 -7.63
CA PRO A 90 8.91 -9.04 -8.39
C PRO A 90 8.20 -10.03 -9.34
N LYS A 91 6.86 -10.15 -9.32
CA LYS A 91 6.08 -11.06 -10.19
C LYS A 91 4.61 -10.64 -10.32
N THR A 92 4.34 -9.45 -10.82
CA THR A 92 2.95 -9.05 -11.12
C THR A 92 2.69 -9.31 -12.60
N PRO A 93 1.79 -10.26 -12.96
CA PRO A 93 1.42 -10.44 -14.36
C PRO A 93 0.80 -9.13 -14.89
N PRO A 94 0.98 -8.81 -16.18
CA PRO A 94 0.38 -7.62 -16.77
C PRO A 94 -1.13 -7.67 -16.53
N VAL A 95 -1.68 -6.55 -16.06
CA VAL A 95 -3.13 -6.42 -15.86
C VAL A 95 -3.76 -6.44 -17.26
N SER A 96 -4.58 -7.47 -17.50
CA SER A 96 -5.38 -7.65 -18.72
C SER A 96 -6.45 -6.59 -18.86
#